data_AF-A0A0B9Y8C1-F1
#
_entry.id   AF-A0A0B9Y8C1-F1
#
_cell.length_a   1.000
_cell.length_b   1.000
_cell.length_c   1.000
_cell.angle_alpha   90.00
_cell.angle_beta   90.00
_cell.angle_gamma   90.00
#
_symmetry.space_group_name_H-M   'P 1'
#
loop_
_entity.id
_entity.type
_entity.pdbx_description
1 polymer ?
#
loop_
_entity_poly.entity_id
_entity_poly.type
_entity_poly.pdbx_seq_one_letter_code
_entity_poly.pdbx_strand_id
1 'polypeptide(L)'
;MSNFKKHPDGYKSYLGRDDKGLYSVRIKWAIYAANANGSVLYEIKDGVKKPLNVEQFKAKEPKIFASLMQVIDFQRRKQLAIKLRETNIPTYDRKAYKTKRGFTGSR
;
A
#
# COMPACT_ATOMS: atom_id res chain seq x y z
N MET A 1 9.28 23.60 -21.56
CA MET A 1 9.21 22.28 -20.89
C MET A 1 9.72 22.45 -19.46
N SER A 2 8.87 22.26 -18.45
CA SER A 2 9.32 22.38 -17.05
C SER A 2 10.24 21.21 -16.71
N ASN A 3 11.50 21.49 -16.38
CA ASN A 3 12.48 20.54 -15.87
C ASN A 3 12.12 20.11 -14.44
N PHE A 4 11.03 19.37 -14.28
CA PHE A 4 10.73 18.72 -13.02
C PHE A 4 11.75 17.61 -12.78
N LYS A 5 12.64 17.81 -11.80
CA LYS A 5 13.61 16.80 -11.38
C LYS A 5 12.85 15.55 -10.91
N LYS A 6 12.92 14.49 -11.72
CA LYS A 6 12.36 13.18 -11.37
C LYS A 6 13.18 12.61 -10.21
N HIS A 7 12.52 11.96 -9.26
CA HIS A 7 13.21 11.20 -8.22
C HIS A 7 14.00 10.05 -8.90
N PRO A 8 15.22 9.71 -8.45
CA PRO A 8 16.03 8.64 -9.04
C PRO A 8 15.28 7.32 -9.14
N ASP A 9 14.60 6.87 -8.08
CA ASP A 9 13.79 5.64 -8.11
C ASP A 9 12.40 5.78 -8.76
N GLY A 10 12.20 6.76 -9.65
CA GLY A 10 10.97 6.93 -10.41
C GLY A 10 9.78 7.56 -9.64
N TYR A 11 8.58 7.47 -10.22
CA TYR A 11 7.38 8.17 -9.71
C TYR A 11 6.91 7.68 -8.33
N LYS A 12 7.05 6.38 -8.04
CA LYS A 12 6.63 5.79 -6.77
C LYS A 12 7.53 4.62 -6.37
N SER A 13 7.73 4.44 -5.07
CA SER A 13 8.52 3.33 -4.52
C SER A 13 7.92 2.82 -3.21
N TYR A 14 7.90 1.51 -3.02
CA TYR A 14 7.48 0.88 -1.77
C TYR A 14 8.66 0.87 -0.79
N LEU A 15 8.46 1.44 0.39
CA LEU A 15 9.52 1.61 1.41
C LEU A 15 9.45 0.54 2.51
N GLY A 16 8.28 -0.06 2.74
CA GLY A 16 8.13 -1.10 3.75
C GLY A 16 6.74 -1.14 4.36
N ARG A 17 6.55 -2.11 5.25
CA ARG A 17 5.34 -2.27 6.05
C ARG A 17 5.76 -2.32 7.51
N ASP A 18 5.11 -1.52 8.34
CA ASP A 18 5.36 -1.52 9.78
C ASP A 18 4.56 -2.61 10.51
N ASP A 19 4.89 -2.82 11.80
CA ASP A 19 4.24 -3.83 12.65
C ASP A 19 2.76 -3.56 12.88
N LYS A 20 2.33 -2.29 12.71
CA LYS A 20 0.92 -1.87 12.79
C LYS A 20 0.16 -2.11 11.49
N GLY A 21 0.83 -2.63 10.45
CA GLY A 21 0.23 -2.96 9.17
C GLY A 21 0.07 -1.77 8.21
N LEU A 22 0.76 -0.66 8.46
CA LEU A 22 0.82 0.47 7.53
C LEU A 22 1.90 0.25 6.49
N TYR A 23 1.54 0.49 5.24
CA TYR A 23 2.41 0.40 4.09
C TYR A 23 2.95 1.80 3.78
N SER A 24 4.27 1.95 3.87
CA SER A 24 4.97 3.18 3.52
C SER A 24 5.33 3.17 2.04
N VAL A 25 4.91 4.21 1.32
CA VAL A 25 5.12 4.37 -0.12
C VAL A 25 5.54 5.80 -0.39
N ARG A 26 6.68 5.96 -1.07
CA ARG A 26 7.07 7.24 -1.66
C ARG A 26 6.25 7.46 -2.92
N ILE A 27 5.63 8.63 -3.06
CA ILE A 27 5.00 9.09 -4.30
C ILE A 27 5.53 10.48 -4.59
N LYS A 28 6.16 10.65 -5.76
CA LYS A 28 7.00 11.81 -6.09
C LYS A 28 8.09 11.97 -5.00
N TRP A 29 8.08 13.08 -4.28
CA TRP A 29 9.01 13.44 -3.20
C TRP A 29 8.41 13.25 -1.81
N ALA A 30 7.10 13.00 -1.71
CA ALA A 30 6.42 12.79 -0.44
C ALA A 30 6.34 11.30 -0.10
N ILE A 31 6.32 11.00 1.19
CA ILE A 31 6.13 9.65 1.70
C ILE A 31 4.79 9.58 2.39
N TYR A 32 4.00 8.56 2.06
CA TYR A 32 2.71 8.30 2.67
C TYR A 32 2.71 6.93 3.32
N ALA A 33 2.04 6.81 4.46
CA ALA A 33 1.78 5.53 5.10
C ALA A 33 0.27 5.31 5.21
N ALA A 34 -0.22 4.18 4.68
CA ALA A 34 -1.63 3.84 4.74
C ALA A 34 -1.86 2.37 5.04
N ASN A 35 -3.01 2.05 5.62
CA ASN A 35 -3.42 0.67 5.82
C ASN A 35 -4.00 0.06 4.51
N ALA A 36 -4.17 -1.26 4.52
CA ALA A 36 -4.55 -2.04 3.33
C ALA A 36 -5.88 -1.62 2.68
N ASN A 37 -6.82 -1.04 3.44
CA ASN A 37 -8.12 -0.59 2.95
C ASN A 37 -8.15 0.93 2.68
N GLY A 38 -7.08 1.66 2.98
CA GLY A 38 -6.99 3.11 2.79
C GLY A 38 -7.89 3.94 3.72
N SER A 39 -8.33 3.37 4.85
CA SER A 39 -9.11 4.10 5.88
C SER A 39 -8.24 4.91 6.83
N VAL A 40 -6.95 4.59 6.90
CA VAL A 40 -5.96 5.31 7.69
C VAL A 40 -4.87 5.80 6.75
N LEU A 41 -4.52 7.09 6.84
CA LEU A 41 -3.52 7.72 6.01
C LEU A 41 -2.66 8.68 6.84
N TYR A 42 -1.36 8.60 6.64
CA TYR A 42 -0.37 9.53 7.18
C TYR A 42 0.50 10.08 6.07
N GLU A 43 0.91 11.33 6.20
CA GLU A 43 2.09 11.86 5.51
C GLU A 43 3.29 11.73 6.44
N ILE A 44 4.41 11.23 5.94
CA ILE A 44 5.66 11.15 6.69
C ILE A 44 6.54 12.31 6.25
N LYS A 45 6.84 13.21 7.19
CA LYS A 45 7.82 14.28 7.03
C LYS A 45 8.84 14.17 8.15
N ASP A 46 10.11 14.15 7.80
CA ASP A 46 11.24 14.10 8.75
C ASP A 46 11.10 12.96 9.77
N GLY A 47 10.59 11.81 9.34
CA GLY A 47 10.36 10.63 10.18
C GLY A 47 9.08 10.68 11.04
N VAL A 48 8.37 11.80 11.08
CA VAL A 48 7.14 11.98 11.87
C VAL A 48 5.90 11.67 11.03
N LYS A 49 5.01 10.83 11.57
CA LYS A 49 3.72 10.50 10.95
C LYS A 49 2.67 11.56 11.28
N LYS A 50 2.29 12.37 10.29
CA LYS A 50 1.19 13.33 10.40
C LYS A 50 -0.10 12.70 9.90
N PRO A 51 -1.16 12.56 10.73
CA PRO A 51 -2.43 12.00 10.27
C PRO A 51 -3.07 12.92 9.23
N LEU A 52 -3.64 12.32 8.18
CA LEU A 52 -4.39 13.00 7.15
C LEU A 52 -5.85 12.53 7.16
N ASN A 53 -6.77 13.48 6.94
CA ASN A 53 -8.16 13.13 6.67
C ASN A 53 -8.25 12.48 5.27
N VAL A 54 -8.67 11.22 5.23
CA VAL A 54 -8.70 10.41 4.00
C VAL A 54 -9.65 10.97 2.96
N GLU A 55 -10.84 11.42 3.35
CA GLU A 55 -11.85 11.90 2.40
C GLU A 55 -11.41 13.19 1.75
N GLN A 56 -10.91 14.14 2.56
CA GLN A 56 -10.35 15.39 2.05
C GLN A 56 -9.14 15.12 1.15
N PHE A 57 -8.29 14.15 1.50
CA PHE A 57 -7.14 13.79 0.69
C PHE A 57 -7.54 13.16 -0.66
N LYS A 58 -8.54 12.27 -0.67
CA LYS A 58 -9.09 11.69 -1.91
C LYS A 58 -9.64 12.77 -2.83
N ALA A 59 -10.33 13.77 -2.28
CA ALA A 59 -10.87 14.88 -3.05
C ALA A 59 -9.77 15.78 -3.63
N LYS A 60 -8.74 16.09 -2.83
CA LYS A 60 -7.64 16.99 -3.24
C LYS A 60 -6.64 16.30 -4.19
N GLU A 61 -6.28 15.06 -3.89
CA GLU A 61 -5.18 14.35 -4.55
C GLU A 61 -5.58 12.91 -4.99
N PRO A 62 -6.64 12.76 -5.81
CA PRO A 62 -7.18 11.44 -6.17
C PRO A 62 -6.16 10.55 -6.87
N LYS A 63 -5.28 11.13 -7.70
CA LYS A 63 -4.24 10.39 -8.44
C LYS A 63 -3.14 9.86 -7.52
N ILE A 64 -2.79 10.60 -6.47
CA ILE A 64 -1.80 10.16 -5.47
C ILE A 64 -2.42 9.02 -4.64
N PHE A 65 -3.66 9.19 -4.18
CA PHE A 65 -4.37 8.15 -3.44
C PHE A 65 -4.51 6.85 -4.25
N ALA A 66 -4.93 6.94 -5.52
CA ALA A 66 -5.03 5.77 -6.39
C ALA A 66 -3.68 5.07 -6.58
N SER A 67 -2.61 5.86 -6.77
CA SER A 67 -1.25 5.32 -6.91
C SER A 67 -0.76 4.62 -5.64
N LEU A 68 -1.07 5.19 -4.47
CA LEU A 68 -0.78 4.61 -3.15
C LEU A 68 -1.47 3.26 -3.00
N MET A 69 -2.79 3.23 -3.19
CA MET A 69 -3.59 2.01 -3.07
C MET A 69 -3.16 0.92 -4.06
N GLN A 70 -2.79 1.29 -5.29
CA GLN A 70 -2.27 0.34 -6.28
C GLN A 70 -0.96 -0.32 -5.82
N VAL A 71 -0.03 0.45 -5.23
CA VAL A 71 1.22 -0.11 -4.71
C VAL A 71 0.93 -1.04 -3.54
N ILE A 72 0.05 -0.64 -2.63
CA ILE A 72 -0.35 -1.45 -1.47
C ILE A 72 -0.98 -2.77 -1.92
N ASP A 73 -1.93 -2.72 -2.85
CA ASP A 73 -2.57 -3.92 -3.38
C ASP A 73 -1.58 -4.86 -4.07
N PHE A 74 -0.66 -4.31 -4.88
CA PHE A 74 0.42 -5.09 -5.49
C PHE A 74 1.28 -5.81 -4.44
N GLN A 75 1.70 -5.12 -3.37
CA GLN A 75 2.49 -5.74 -2.31
C GLN A 75 1.70 -6.81 -1.54
N ARG A 76 0.40 -6.60 -1.31
CA ARG A 76 -0.46 -7.61 -0.69
C ARG A 76 -0.56 -8.87 -1.56
N ARG A 77 -0.77 -8.72 -2.86
CA ARG A 77 -0.80 -9.84 -3.81
C ARG A 77 0.54 -10.58 -3.86
N LYS A 78 1.65 -9.83 -3.87
CA LYS A 78 3.01 -10.41 -3.81
C LYS A 78 3.21 -11.22 -2.54
N GLN A 79 2.86 -10.67 -1.38
CA GLN A 79 2.98 -11.37 -0.09
C GLN A 79 2.10 -12.63 -0.04
N LEU A 80 0.89 -12.57 -0.58
CA LEU A 80 0.02 -13.73 -0.70
C LEU A 80 0.64 -14.83 -1.55
N ALA A 81 1.17 -14.49 -2.73
CA ALA A 81 1.79 -15.45 -3.64
C ALA A 81 2.99 -16.16 -2.99
N ILE A 82 3.85 -15.40 -2.29
CA ILE A 82 4.98 -15.96 -1.53
C ILE A 82 4.46 -16.95 -0.47
N LYS A 83 3.50 -16.54 0.37
CA LYS A 83 2.95 -17.41 1.40
C LYS A 83 2.29 -18.67 0.85
N LEU A 84 1.56 -18.57 -0.25
CA LEU A 84 0.92 -19.73 -0.89
C LEU A 84 1.95 -20.71 -1.46
N ARG A 85 3.10 -20.21 -1.90
CA ARG A 85 4.22 -21.03 -2.35
C ARG A 85 4.94 -21.70 -1.18
N GLU A 86 5.25 -20.95 -0.12
CA GLU A 86 5.97 -21.46 1.07
C GLU A 86 5.18 -22.55 1.81
N THR A 87 3.86 -22.38 1.91
CA THR A 87 2.99 -23.30 2.68
C THR A 87 2.57 -24.53 1.88
N ASN A 88 2.92 -24.62 0.60
CA ASN A 88 2.51 -25.70 -0.32
C ASN A 88 1.00 -26.02 -0.25
N ILE A 89 0.16 -25.02 0.06
CA ILE A 89 -1.27 -25.25 0.28
C ILE A 89 -1.90 -25.76 -1.02
N PRO A 90 -2.55 -26.95 -0.97
CA PRO A 90 -3.29 -27.49 -2.10
C PRO A 90 -4.32 -26.49 -2.63
N THR A 91 -4.54 -26.48 -3.94
CA THR A 91 -5.38 -25.48 -4.61
C THR A 91 -6.79 -25.36 -4.02
N TYR A 92 -7.37 -26.48 -3.57
CA TYR A 92 -8.69 -26.55 -2.93
C TYR A 92 -8.75 -25.75 -1.61
N ASP A 93 -7.69 -25.78 -0.81
CA ASP A 93 -7.61 -25.09 0.48
C ASP A 93 -7.26 -23.60 0.37
N ARG A 94 -6.77 -23.15 -0.80
CA ARG A 94 -6.34 -21.76 -0.99
C ARG A 94 -7.47 -20.76 -0.78
N LYS A 95 -8.72 -21.13 -1.06
CA LYS A 95 -9.89 -20.26 -0.82
C LYS A 95 -10.07 -20.01 0.68
N ALA A 96 -10.13 -21.08 1.48
CA ALA A 96 -10.26 -20.99 2.93
C ALA A 96 -9.06 -20.25 3.56
N TYR A 97 -7.85 -20.51 3.07
CA TYR A 97 -6.65 -19.81 3.53
C TYR A 97 -6.71 -18.30 3.28
N LYS A 98 -7.09 -17.88 2.07
CA LYS A 98 -7.22 -16.45 1.71
C LYS A 98 -8.27 -15.75 2.58
N THR A 99 -9.41 -16.39 2.82
CA THR A 99 -10.47 -15.85 3.69
C THR A 99 -9.99 -15.70 5.14
N LYS A 100 -9.42 -16.76 5.74
CA LYS A 100 -8.89 -16.73 7.12
C LYS A 100 -7.82 -15.65 7.34
N ARG A 101 -7.07 -15.30 6.29
CA ARG A 101 -5.98 -14.31 6.35
C ARG A 101 -6.40 -12.93 5.83
N GLY A 102 -7.69 -12.71 5.55
CA GLY A 102 -8.22 -11.41 5.10
C GLY A 102 -7.70 -10.95 3.74
N PHE A 103 -7.25 -11.87 2.89
CA PHE A 103 -6.83 -11.57 1.51
C PHE A 103 -8.01 -11.48 0.56
N THR A 104 -9.07 -12.24 0.82
CA THR A 104 -10.34 -12.15 0.12
C THR A 104 -11.40 -11.83 1.17
N GLY A 105 -12.02 -10.66 1.07
CA GLY A 105 -13.24 -10.38 1.80
C GLY A 105 -14.31 -11.33 1.25
N SER A 106 -14.92 -12.11 2.15
CA SER A 106 -16.28 -12.58 1.95
C SER A 106 -17.10 -11.37 1.47
N ARG A 107 -17.54 -11.44 0.21
CA ARG A 107 -18.59 -10.57 -0.31
C ARG A 107 -19.84 -10.75 0.55
#